data_AF-A0A7Z8QF62-F1
#
_entry.id   AF-A0A7Z8QF62-F1
#
_cell.length_a   1.000
_cell.length_b   1.000
_cell.length_c   1.000
_cell.angle_alpha   90.00
_cell.angle_beta   90.00
_cell.angle_gamma   90.00
#
_symmetry.space_group_name_H-M   'P 1'
#
loop_
_entity.id
_entity.type
_entity.pdbx_description
1 polymer ?
#
loop_
_entity_poly.entity_id
_entity_poly.type
_entity_poly.pdbx_seq_one_letter_code
_entity_poly.pdbx_strand_id
1 'polypeptide(L)'
;MKSIAISSKQKLTLILLSALSVSFNPAMAKSDKQTMGDHTKHMITKDESQEFRGVYYGALPCKDCPGIAATLSLKNRQNYLLVTQKAKSSSREYYEKGKYSWDDKSGIVTLVARKDSSIRKFRIKNEATLIMLTPEAKPMTGDQRKYTLAKRNDEGKPREMHGR
;
A
#
# COMPACT_ATOMS: atom_id res chain seq x y z
N MET A 1 2.38 -30.74 -30.70
CA MET A 1 2.60 -29.29 -30.56
C MET A 1 2.33 -28.62 -31.89
N LYS A 2 1.69 -27.44 -31.84
CA LYS A 2 1.52 -26.41 -32.89
C LYS A 2 0.37 -26.56 -33.90
N SER A 3 -0.72 -25.91 -33.50
CA SER A 3 -1.76 -25.26 -34.30
C SER A 3 -1.22 -24.06 -35.13
N ILE A 4 -2.12 -23.41 -35.87
CA ILE A 4 -2.09 -22.05 -36.52
C ILE A 4 -1.92 -22.16 -38.05
N ALA A 5 -2.98 -22.08 -38.87
CA ALA A 5 -3.89 -20.97 -39.20
C ALA A 5 -3.30 -19.91 -40.17
N ILE A 6 -3.81 -19.95 -41.40
CA ILE A 6 -4.12 -18.90 -42.40
C ILE A 6 -3.25 -17.62 -42.39
N SER A 7 -2.51 -17.42 -43.48
CA SER A 7 -1.84 -16.15 -43.81
C SER A 7 -2.52 -15.47 -45.01
N SER A 8 -3.02 -14.25 -44.79
CA SER A 8 -3.70 -13.38 -45.75
C SER A 8 -2.69 -12.62 -46.62
N LYS A 9 -2.93 -12.62 -47.94
CA LYS A 9 -2.06 -11.97 -48.93
C LYS A 9 -2.20 -10.44 -48.84
N GLN A 10 -1.09 -9.77 -48.52
CA GLN A 10 -0.96 -8.31 -48.59
C GLN A 10 -1.09 -7.84 -50.05
N LYS A 11 -1.94 -6.84 -50.29
CA LYS A 11 -1.98 -6.09 -51.56
C LYS A 11 -1.21 -4.78 -51.37
N LEU A 12 -0.06 -4.70 -52.01
CA LEU A 12 0.75 -3.50 -52.15
C LEU A 12 0.14 -2.64 -53.27
N THR A 13 -0.38 -1.46 -52.95
CA THR A 13 -0.88 -0.51 -53.94
C THR A 13 -0.01 0.74 -53.91
N LEU A 14 0.76 0.91 -54.99
CA LEU A 14 1.66 2.02 -55.27
C LEU A 14 0.81 3.18 -55.84
N ILE A 15 0.83 4.36 -55.22
CA ILE A 15 0.21 5.57 -55.79
C ILE A 15 1.26 6.68 -55.88
N LEU A 16 1.29 7.30 -57.06
CA LEU A 16 2.31 8.17 -57.63
C LEU A 16 2.46 9.55 -56.95
N LEU A 17 3.69 10.06 -57.07
CA LEU A 17 4.14 11.44 -56.87
C LEU A 17 3.21 12.47 -57.55
N SER A 18 2.84 13.51 -56.80
CA SER A 18 2.38 14.79 -57.38
C SER A 18 3.00 16.00 -56.65
N ALA A 19 3.66 16.80 -57.49
CA ALA A 19 4.22 18.15 -57.38
C ALA A 19 4.14 18.96 -56.08
N LEU A 20 5.30 19.52 -55.71
CA LEU A 20 5.47 20.68 -54.84
C LEU A 20 4.78 21.91 -55.45
N SER A 21 3.92 22.57 -54.68
CA SER A 21 3.62 23.99 -54.81
C SER A 21 3.80 24.63 -53.44
N VAL A 22 4.80 25.52 -53.32
CA VAL A 22 5.04 26.31 -52.11
C VAL A 22 4.38 27.67 -52.32
N SER A 23 3.14 27.81 -51.86
CA SER A 23 2.46 29.09 -51.71
C SER A 23 2.66 29.57 -50.27
N PHE A 24 3.46 30.63 -50.12
CA PHE A 24 3.59 31.36 -48.86
C PHE A 24 2.27 32.09 -48.55
N ASN A 25 1.50 31.55 -47.60
CA ASN A 25 0.42 32.26 -46.92
C ASN A 25 0.95 32.69 -45.54
N PRO A 26 0.88 33.98 -45.14
CA PRO A 26 1.15 34.35 -43.76
C PRO A 26 -0.09 34.00 -42.92
N ALA A 27 -0.11 32.80 -42.35
CA ALA A 27 -1.12 32.43 -41.37
C ALA A 27 -0.81 33.18 -40.05
N MET A 28 -1.68 34.11 -39.67
CA MET A 28 -1.69 34.71 -38.34
C MET A 28 -1.78 33.59 -37.30
N ALA A 29 -0.80 33.51 -36.40
CA ALA A 29 -0.85 32.62 -35.26
C ALA A 29 -2.01 33.05 -34.35
N LYS A 30 -3.16 32.37 -34.46
CA LYS A 30 -4.13 32.33 -33.37
C LYS A 30 -3.43 31.61 -32.22
N SER A 31 -3.34 32.29 -31.09
CA SER A 31 -2.95 31.72 -29.81
C SER A 31 -3.98 30.64 -29.44
N ASP A 32 -3.77 29.42 -29.91
CA ASP A 32 -4.50 28.26 -29.41
C ASP A 32 -4.02 28.00 -28.00
N LYS A 33 -4.87 28.43 -27.06
CA LYS A 33 -4.86 28.06 -25.66
C LYS A 33 -4.88 26.54 -25.62
N GLN A 34 -3.70 25.93 -25.52
CA GLN A 34 -3.57 24.54 -25.13
C GLN A 34 -4.26 24.41 -23.79
N THR A 35 -5.47 23.87 -23.83
CA THR A 35 -6.11 23.18 -22.73
C THR A 35 -5.10 22.16 -22.25
N MET A 36 -4.26 22.56 -21.29
CA MET A 36 -3.54 21.61 -20.46
C MET A 36 -4.63 20.73 -19.90
N GLY A 37 -4.63 19.47 -20.37
CA GLY A 37 -5.49 18.44 -19.85
C GLY A 37 -5.42 18.56 -18.35
N ASP A 38 -6.59 18.80 -17.75
CA ASP A 38 -6.84 18.52 -16.36
C ASP A 38 -6.20 17.15 -16.13
N HIS A 39 -5.06 17.14 -15.44
CA HIS A 39 -4.48 15.92 -14.93
C HIS A 39 -5.52 15.47 -13.93
N THR A 40 -6.51 14.75 -14.45
CA THR A 40 -7.69 14.26 -13.76
C THR A 40 -7.18 13.86 -12.42
N LYS A 41 -7.55 14.70 -11.46
CA LYS A 41 -7.34 14.53 -10.04
C LYS A 41 -7.45 13.02 -9.85
N HIS A 42 -6.32 12.33 -9.66
CA HIS A 42 -6.36 10.96 -9.15
C HIS A 42 -6.83 11.16 -7.73
N MET A 43 -8.13 11.40 -7.61
CA MET A 43 -8.85 11.60 -6.39
C MET A 43 -8.90 10.19 -5.83
N ILE A 44 -7.77 9.80 -5.23
CA ILE A 44 -7.78 8.84 -4.15
C ILE A 44 -8.66 9.54 -3.14
N THR A 45 -9.95 9.21 -3.17
CA THR A 45 -10.87 9.50 -2.09
C THR A 45 -10.21 8.90 -0.86
N LYS A 46 -9.57 9.77 -0.07
CA LYS A 46 -9.02 9.39 1.22
C LYS A 46 -10.25 9.11 2.07
N ASP A 47 -10.61 7.84 2.16
CA ASP A 47 -11.63 7.38 3.07
C ASP A 47 -11.14 7.66 4.48
N GLU A 48 -11.67 8.72 5.09
CA GLU A 48 -11.31 9.18 6.44
C GLU A 48 -11.49 8.06 7.47
N SER A 49 -12.38 7.09 7.22
CA SER A 49 -12.55 5.92 8.09
C SER A 49 -11.32 5.00 8.16
N GLN A 50 -10.33 5.19 7.27
CA GLN A 50 -9.16 4.33 7.13
C GLN A 50 -7.85 5.05 7.45
N GLU A 51 -7.91 6.19 8.16
CA GLU A 51 -6.73 6.93 8.61
C GLU A 51 -5.79 6.10 9.49
N PHE A 52 -6.31 5.06 10.16
CA PHE A 52 -5.49 4.09 10.87
C PHE A 52 -4.55 3.28 9.96
N ARG A 53 -4.65 3.32 8.63
CA ARG A 53 -3.66 2.65 7.77
C ARG A 53 -2.27 3.25 7.96
N GLY A 54 -1.24 2.42 7.84
CA GLY A 54 0.14 2.86 8.03
C GLY A 54 1.04 1.74 8.55
N VAL A 55 2.18 2.15 9.12
CA VAL A 55 3.18 1.24 9.68
C VAL A 55 3.27 1.47 11.19
N TYR A 56 3.09 0.38 11.93
CA TYR A 56 3.07 0.36 13.39
C TYR A 56 4.25 -0.43 13.92
N TYR A 57 4.82 0.03 15.02
CA TYR A 57 5.98 -0.55 15.68
C TYR A 57 5.67 -0.83 17.14
N GLY A 58 6.27 -1.88 17.69
CA GLY A 58 6.21 -2.15 19.13
C GLY A 58 7.01 -3.39 19.53
N ALA A 59 7.06 -3.65 20.82
CA ALA A 59 7.67 -4.84 21.39
C ALA A 59 6.60 -5.63 22.15
N LEU A 60 6.25 -6.80 21.64
CA LEU A 60 5.22 -7.66 22.22
C LEU A 60 5.81 -8.61 23.27
N PRO A 61 5.03 -9.05 24.27
CA PRO A 61 5.50 -9.99 25.28
C PRO A 61 5.92 -11.32 24.67
N CYS A 62 6.93 -11.91 25.29
CA CYS A 62 7.49 -13.18 24.90
C CYS A 62 7.70 -14.02 26.15
N LYS A 63 7.27 -15.28 26.11
CA LYS A 63 7.37 -16.18 27.27
C LYS A 63 8.83 -16.44 27.67
N ASP A 64 9.67 -16.74 26.69
CA ASP A 64 11.05 -17.20 26.90
C ASP A 64 12.09 -16.27 26.24
N CYS A 65 11.74 -14.98 26.07
CA CYS A 65 12.65 -13.98 25.53
C CYS A 65 12.32 -12.56 26.05
N PRO A 66 13.26 -11.60 25.98
CA PRO A 66 13.02 -10.23 26.44
C PRO A 66 11.83 -9.53 25.77
N GLY A 67 11.48 -9.94 24.54
CA GLY A 67 10.34 -9.42 23.80
C GLY A 67 10.39 -9.83 22.33
N ILE A 68 9.32 -9.52 21.59
CA ILE A 68 9.25 -9.69 20.14
C ILE A 68 9.09 -8.29 19.53
N ALA A 69 10.13 -7.79 18.87
CA ALA A 69 10.01 -6.59 18.05
C ALA A 69 9.04 -6.90 16.90
N ALA A 70 8.06 -6.02 16.69
CA ALA A 70 7.00 -6.19 15.71
C ALA A 70 6.85 -4.92 14.87
N THR A 71 6.77 -5.11 13.55
CA THR A 71 6.40 -4.06 12.58
C THR A 71 5.20 -4.54 11.78
N LEU A 72 4.05 -3.87 11.94
CA LEU A 72 2.82 -4.16 11.21
C LEU A 72 2.53 -3.07 10.19
N SER A 73 2.55 -3.41 8.92
CA SER A 73 2.14 -2.53 7.82
C SER A 73 0.74 -2.89 7.34
N LEU A 74 -0.21 -1.97 7.47
CA LEU A 74 -1.58 -2.05 6.94
C LEU A 74 -1.65 -1.23 5.66
N LYS A 75 -1.71 -1.90 4.50
CA LYS A 75 -1.65 -1.28 3.17
C LYS A 75 -3.04 -1.12 2.55
N ASN A 76 -3.09 -0.40 1.43
CA ASN A 76 -4.27 -0.32 0.58
C ASN A 76 -4.68 -1.71 0.04
N ARG A 77 -5.95 -1.83 -0.39
CA ARG A 77 -6.55 -3.08 -0.88
C ARG A 77 -6.47 -4.24 0.13
N GLN A 78 -6.55 -3.90 1.42
CA GLN A 78 -6.63 -4.84 2.53
C GLN A 78 -5.46 -5.83 2.64
N ASN A 79 -4.24 -5.42 2.25
CA ASN A 79 -3.05 -6.27 2.41
C ASN A 79 -2.26 -5.88 3.65
N TYR A 80 -1.69 -6.85 4.37
CA TYR A 80 -0.77 -6.56 5.46
C TYR A 80 0.58 -7.27 5.30
N LEU A 81 1.59 -6.71 5.96
CA LEU A 81 2.87 -7.36 6.25
C LEU A 81 3.15 -7.20 7.74
N LEU A 82 3.35 -8.31 8.45
CA LEU A 82 3.82 -8.33 9.82
C LEU A 82 5.24 -8.91 9.83
N VAL A 83 6.20 -8.11 10.29
CA VAL A 83 7.58 -8.52 10.54
C VAL A 83 7.75 -8.68 12.03
N THR A 84 8.28 -9.83 12.47
CA THR A 84 8.59 -10.07 13.88
C THR A 84 10.00 -10.59 14.07
N GLN A 85 10.66 -10.15 15.14
CA GLN A 85 11.99 -10.62 15.51
C GLN A 85 12.06 -10.77 17.02
N LYS A 86 12.54 -11.92 17.49
CA LYS A 86 12.78 -12.12 18.93
C LYS A 86 13.95 -11.24 19.36
N ALA A 87 13.86 -10.54 20.49
CA ALA A 87 14.96 -9.76 21.04
C ALA A 87 16.04 -10.68 21.66
N LYS A 88 16.78 -11.41 20.82
CA LYS A 88 17.92 -12.26 21.19
C LYS A 88 19.04 -12.07 20.17
N SER A 89 20.29 -12.32 20.57
CA SER A 89 21.43 -12.29 19.64
C SER A 89 21.20 -13.25 18.47
N SER A 90 21.53 -12.80 17.26
CA SER A 90 21.46 -13.60 16.03
C SER A 90 20.07 -14.18 15.70
N SER A 91 18.99 -13.58 16.24
CA SER A 91 17.63 -13.95 15.88
C SER A 91 17.31 -13.56 14.43
N ARG A 92 16.71 -14.46 13.66
CA ARG A 92 16.16 -14.13 12.34
C ARG A 92 14.84 -13.37 12.44
N GLU A 93 14.55 -12.57 11.43
CA GLU A 93 13.22 -12.00 11.19
C GLU A 93 12.25 -13.06 10.64
N TYR A 94 10.98 -12.93 11.00
CA TYR A 94 9.88 -13.70 10.45
C TYR A 94 8.88 -12.77 9.76
N TYR A 95 8.46 -13.16 8.56
CA TYR A 95 7.56 -12.37 7.72
C TYR A 95 6.24 -13.11 7.53
N GLU A 96 5.16 -12.46 7.93
CA GLU A 96 3.79 -12.93 7.75
C GLU A 96 3.06 -11.95 6.82
N LYS A 97 2.48 -12.46 5.74
CA LYS A 97 1.72 -11.68 4.75
C LYS A 97 0.31 -12.23 4.67
N GLY A 98 -0.65 -11.36 4.43
CA GLY A 98 -2.03 -11.80 4.29
C GLY A 98 -3.01 -10.67 3.99
N LYS A 99 -4.27 -10.96 4.26
CA LYS A 99 -5.37 -10.00 4.13
C LYS A 99 -5.80 -9.51 5.50
N TYR A 100 -6.32 -8.29 5.57
CA TYR A 100 -6.98 -7.81 6.76
C TYR A 100 -8.38 -7.29 6.47
N SER A 101 -9.28 -7.43 7.43
CA SER A 101 -10.55 -6.71 7.47
C SER A 101 -10.56 -5.78 8.68
N TRP A 102 -11.46 -4.80 8.65
CA TRP A 102 -11.73 -3.92 9.76
C TRP A 102 -13.23 -3.72 9.87
N ASP A 103 -13.71 -3.62 11.10
CA ASP A 103 -15.09 -3.31 11.47
C ASP A 103 -15.10 -1.92 12.11
N ASP A 104 -15.84 -1.01 11.49
CA ASP A 104 -15.98 0.40 11.88
C ASP A 104 -16.69 0.57 13.22
N LYS A 105 -17.67 -0.28 13.52
CA LYS A 105 -18.46 -0.23 14.76
C LYS A 105 -17.65 -0.73 15.94
N SER A 106 -16.92 -1.83 15.78
CA SER A 106 -16.14 -2.42 16.87
C SER A 106 -14.70 -1.88 16.96
N GLY A 107 -14.21 -1.23 15.91
CA GLY A 107 -12.82 -0.76 15.80
C GLY A 107 -11.81 -1.92 15.77
N ILE A 108 -12.23 -3.12 15.35
CA ILE A 108 -11.36 -4.31 15.33
C ILE A 108 -10.79 -4.53 13.93
N VAL A 109 -9.48 -4.62 13.84
CA VAL A 109 -8.73 -5.10 12.68
C VAL A 109 -8.46 -6.59 12.85
N THR A 110 -8.85 -7.40 11.87
CA THR A 110 -8.58 -8.84 11.83
C THR A 110 -7.60 -9.15 10.71
N LEU A 111 -6.44 -9.72 11.04
CA LEU A 111 -5.44 -10.21 10.10
C LEU A 111 -5.65 -11.70 9.86
N VAL A 112 -5.60 -12.12 8.60
CA VAL A 112 -5.65 -13.53 8.18
C VAL A 112 -4.41 -13.84 7.35
N ALA A 113 -3.54 -14.69 7.87
CA ALA A 113 -2.28 -15.05 7.22
C ALA A 113 -2.52 -15.87 5.95
N ARG A 114 -1.77 -15.57 4.88
CA ARG A 114 -1.87 -16.30 3.61
C ARG A 114 -1.34 -17.73 3.70
N LYS A 115 -0.36 -17.98 4.57
CA LYS A 115 0.39 -19.24 4.61
C LYS A 115 -0.38 -20.37 5.30
N ASP A 116 -1.04 -20.05 6.41
CA ASP A 116 -1.65 -21.03 7.33
C ASP A 116 -3.02 -20.60 7.85
N SER A 117 -3.58 -19.50 7.31
CA SER A 117 -4.87 -18.94 7.73
C SER A 117 -4.95 -18.58 9.21
N SER A 118 -3.80 -18.41 9.89
CA SER A 118 -3.77 -17.96 11.28
C SER A 118 -4.39 -16.56 11.41
N ILE A 119 -5.10 -16.36 12.53
CA ILE A 119 -5.87 -15.13 12.79
C ILE A 119 -5.20 -14.34 13.90
N ARG A 120 -5.05 -13.03 13.68
CA ARG A 120 -4.64 -12.06 14.72
C ARG A 120 -5.61 -10.90 14.75
N LYS A 121 -5.93 -10.38 15.94
CA LYS A 121 -6.86 -9.27 16.11
C LYS A 121 -6.21 -8.11 16.83
N PHE A 122 -6.55 -6.90 16.41
CA PHE A 122 -6.12 -5.65 17.01
C PHE A 122 -7.32 -4.72 17.19
N ARG A 123 -7.36 -3.97 18.29
CA ARG A 123 -8.26 -2.83 18.48
C ARG A 123 -7.55 -1.56 17.99
N ILE A 124 -8.23 -0.76 17.19
CA ILE A 124 -7.82 0.62 16.92
C ILE A 124 -8.16 1.45 18.16
N LYS A 125 -7.15 1.96 18.87
CA LYS A 125 -7.37 2.90 19.98
C LYS A 125 -7.52 4.34 19.48
N ASN A 126 -6.75 4.69 18.44
CA ASN A 126 -6.82 5.92 17.66
C ASN A 126 -6.06 5.69 16.35
N GLU A 127 -6.00 6.70 15.47
CA GLU A 127 -5.35 6.62 14.16
C GLU A 127 -3.87 6.19 14.20
N ALA A 128 -3.17 6.37 15.33
CA ALA A 128 -1.76 6.06 15.48
C ALA A 128 -1.49 4.87 16.41
N THR A 129 -2.50 4.21 16.98
CA THR A 129 -2.32 3.20 18.03
C THR A 129 -3.20 1.96 17.84
N LEU A 130 -2.58 0.79 17.80
CA LEU A 130 -3.23 -0.52 17.80
C LEU A 130 -2.93 -1.28 19.10
N ILE A 131 -3.92 -2.00 19.64
CA ILE A 131 -3.74 -2.90 20.79
C ILE A 131 -4.07 -4.32 20.36
N MET A 132 -3.12 -5.25 20.54
CA MET A 132 -3.34 -6.66 20.25
C MET A 132 -4.39 -7.27 21.19
N LEU A 133 -5.29 -8.07 20.63
CA LEU A 133 -6.38 -8.76 21.32
C LEU A 133 -6.17 -10.29 21.27
N THR A 134 -6.94 -11.02 22.08
CA THR A 134 -7.07 -12.46 21.94
C THR A 134 -7.79 -12.84 20.63
N PRO A 135 -7.71 -14.09 20.16
CA PRO A 135 -8.45 -14.55 18.98
C PRO A 135 -9.97 -14.33 19.07
N GLU A 136 -10.53 -14.32 20.29
CA GLU A 136 -11.95 -14.07 20.59
C GLU A 136 -12.28 -12.56 20.64
N ALA A 137 -11.35 -11.69 20.24
CA ALA A 137 -11.46 -10.23 20.27
C ALA A 137 -11.59 -9.61 21.68
N LYS A 138 -11.11 -10.32 22.71
CA LYS A 138 -11.04 -9.79 24.08
C LYS A 138 -9.68 -9.12 24.34
N PRO A 139 -9.58 -8.18 25.30
CA PRO A 139 -8.30 -7.65 25.74
C PRO A 139 -7.37 -8.78 26.20
N MET A 140 -6.07 -8.65 25.91
CA MET A 140 -5.05 -9.54 26.49
C MET A 140 -5.03 -9.39 28.02
N THR A 141 -4.58 -10.41 28.76
CA THR A 141 -4.48 -10.31 30.22
C THR A 141 -3.30 -9.43 30.65
N GLY A 142 -3.50 -8.60 31.68
CA GLY A 142 -2.47 -7.71 32.24
C GLY A 142 -2.39 -6.32 31.60
N ASP A 143 -1.20 -5.70 31.65
CA ASP A 143 -0.97 -4.34 31.17
C ASP A 143 -1.09 -4.24 29.64
N GLN A 144 -2.13 -3.55 29.17
CA GLN A 144 -2.42 -3.36 27.74
C GLN A 144 -1.32 -2.62 26.99
N ARG A 145 -0.50 -1.81 27.67
CA ARG A 145 0.62 -1.10 27.03
C ARG A 145 1.64 -2.06 26.43
N LYS A 146 1.81 -3.24 27.03
CA LYS A 146 2.71 -4.28 26.51
C LYS A 146 2.26 -4.85 25.17
N TYR A 147 0.97 -4.75 24.86
CA TYR A 147 0.35 -5.27 23.65
C TYR A 147 0.10 -4.18 22.61
N THR A 148 0.67 -2.99 22.81
CA THR A 148 0.43 -1.81 21.96
C THR A 148 1.46 -1.71 20.84
N LEU A 149 1.00 -1.43 19.62
CA LEU A 149 1.82 -1.01 18.49
C LEU A 149 1.44 0.44 18.13
N ALA A 150 2.45 1.29 17.90
CA ALA A 150 2.25 2.70 17.58
C ALA A 150 2.83 3.07 16.21
N LYS A 151 2.16 3.95 15.47
CA LYS A 151 2.77 4.58 14.30
C LYS A 151 3.95 5.42 14.74
N ARG A 152 4.98 5.49 13.88
CA ARG A 152 6.00 6.52 14.05
C ARG A 152 5.34 7.86 13.72
N ASN A 153 5.40 8.83 14.63
CA ASN A 153 4.93 10.19 14.39
C ASN A 153 5.87 10.85 13.35
N ASP A 154 5.70 10.52 12.07
CA ASP A 154 6.39 11.15 10.96
C ASP A 154 5.64 12.40 10.46
N GLU A 155 4.48 12.73 11.04
CA GLU A 155 3.62 13.86 10.61
C GLU A 155 4.16 15.26 10.96
N GLY A 156 5.42 15.39 11.37
CA GLY A 156 5.99 16.68 11.82
C GLY A 156 7.43 16.97 11.40
N LYS A 157 8.10 16.12 10.60
CA LYS A 157 9.44 16.44 10.10
C LYS A 157 9.50 16.20 8.60
N PRO A 158 9.69 17.24 7.77
CA PRO A 158 10.09 17.05 6.39
C PRO A 158 11.30 16.12 6.39
N ARG A 159 11.24 15.03 5.62
CA ARG A 159 12.44 14.25 5.33
C ARG A 159 13.38 15.21 4.61
N GLU A 160 14.39 15.73 5.30
CA GLU A 160 15.51 16.38 4.66
C GLU A 160 16.14 15.34 3.74
N MET A 161 15.75 15.38 2.47
CA MET A 161 16.50 14.74 1.41
C MET A 161 17.87 15.42 1.40
N HIS A 162 18.83 14.79 2.07
CA HIS A 162 20.24 15.06 1.82
C HIS A 162 20.55 14.53 0.43
N GLY A 163 20.19 15.32 -0.58
CA GLY A 163 20.78 15.22 -1.90
C GLY A 163 22.22 15.67 -1.79
N ARG A 164 23.14 14.79 -2.17
CA ARG A 164 24.53 15.14 -2.47
C ARG A 164 24.71 15.00 -3.98
#